data_AF-U1NAC3-F1
#
_entry.id   AF-U1NAC3-F1
#
_cell.length_a   1.000
_cell.length_b   1.000
_cell.length_c   1.000
_cell.angle_alpha   90.00
_cell.angle_beta   90.00
_cell.angle_gamma   90.00
#
_symmetry.space_group_name_H-M   'P 1'
#
loop_
_entity.id
_entity.type
_entity.pdbx_description
1 polymer ?
#
loop_
_entity_poly.entity_id
_entity_poly.type
_entity_poly.pdbx_seq_one_letter_code
_entity_poly.pdbx_strand_id
1 'polypeptide(L)'
;MSREKQHDEIYCRSCGEPIKKKAEICVNCGVSNDHGETKRSMQTQTDSLPNILSDLLKKILRSNPQQHDPAEYSTSVSDSWYYLIGVSVVLWIAGFGIQDVGPLGTIAGLLPIIAWVLMPLSIYYDRQWVQATTQWRPKKELWILVSVIPLVNIPAGIVYLYRRSSVSRVSTAKSNRNYSSGSTNPAMERLQQRYSEGEISDKEFEQKAERIIGTDDEKTAEAYLNQSDN
;
A
#
# COMPACT_ATOMS: atom_id res chain seq x y z
N MET A 1 -37.74 -11.81 5.39
CA MET A 1 -38.68 -10.68 5.31
C MET A 1 -37.89 -9.45 4.90
N SER A 2 -38.02 -9.01 3.66
CA SER A 2 -37.31 -7.82 3.17
C SER A 2 -38.11 -6.58 3.57
N ARG A 3 -37.51 -5.72 4.40
CA ARG A 3 -38.11 -4.44 4.79
C ARG A 3 -38.23 -3.54 3.55
N GLU A 4 -39.41 -2.94 3.37
CA GLU A 4 -39.67 -2.00 2.29
C GLU A 4 -38.91 -0.68 2.53
N LYS A 5 -38.29 -0.16 1.48
CA LYS A 5 -37.36 0.95 1.51
C LYS A 5 -38.10 2.29 1.67
N GLN A 6 -37.68 3.13 2.61
CA GLN A 6 -38.23 4.49 2.72
C GLN A 6 -37.64 5.43 1.64
N HIS A 7 -38.41 6.44 1.22
CA HIS A 7 -38.04 7.32 0.10
C HIS A 7 -36.72 8.10 0.28
N ASP A 8 -36.21 8.20 1.50
CA ASP A 8 -34.96 8.91 1.86
C ASP A 8 -33.78 7.96 2.19
N GLU A 9 -33.94 6.66 1.99
CA GLU A 9 -32.88 5.68 2.22
C GLU A 9 -32.13 5.37 0.91
N ILE A 10 -30.83 5.07 1.01
CA ILE A 10 -29.99 4.51 -0.05
C ILE A 10 -29.21 3.34 0.53
N TYR A 11 -28.83 2.37 -0.29
CA TYR A 11 -28.04 1.23 0.19
C TYR A 11 -26.56 1.57 0.22
N CYS A 12 -25.87 1.19 1.30
CA CYS A 12 -24.43 1.33 1.42
C CYS A 12 -23.73 0.46 0.36
N ARG A 13 -22.80 1.05 -0.39
CA ARG A 13 -22.05 0.34 -1.45
C ARG A 13 -21.10 -0.73 -0.93
N SER A 14 -20.73 -0.64 0.34
CA SER A 14 -19.79 -1.57 0.96
C SER A 14 -20.50 -2.75 1.63
N CYS A 15 -21.50 -2.50 2.47
CA CYS A 15 -22.15 -3.56 3.25
C CYS A 15 -23.61 -3.86 2.84
N GLY A 16 -24.20 -3.11 1.92
CA GLY A 16 -25.57 -3.34 1.44
C GLY A 16 -26.69 -2.92 2.39
N GLU A 17 -26.38 -2.40 3.58
CA GLU A 17 -27.40 -1.93 4.54
C GLU A 17 -28.03 -0.60 4.12
N PRO A 18 -29.33 -0.37 4.41
CA PRO A 18 -29.99 0.89 4.15
C PRO A 18 -29.45 1.98 5.09
N ILE A 19 -29.08 3.12 4.51
CA ILE A 19 -28.61 4.31 5.21
C ILE A 19 -29.39 5.53 4.73
N LYS A 20 -29.51 6.56 5.58
CA LYS A 20 -30.15 7.82 5.17
C LYS A 20 -29.34 8.48 4.06
N LYS A 21 -30.01 9.06 3.06
CA LYS A 21 -29.37 9.75 1.93
C LYS A 21 -28.48 10.94 2.35
N LYS A 22 -28.76 11.53 3.52
CA LYS A 22 -27.96 12.61 4.13
C LYS A 22 -26.81 12.12 5.02
N ALA A 23 -26.67 10.81 5.26
CA ALA A 23 -25.61 10.29 6.08
C ALA A 23 -24.28 10.31 5.32
N GLU A 24 -23.30 11.05 5.84
CA GLU A 24 -21.93 11.08 5.29
C GLU A 24 -21.16 9.79 5.52
N ILE A 25 -21.50 9.05 6.59
CA ILE A 25 -20.82 7.80 7.00
C ILE A 25 -21.87 6.72 7.29
N CYS A 26 -21.63 5.50 6.81
CA CYS A 26 -22.46 4.34 7.14
C CYS A 26 -22.21 3.91 8.60
N VAL A 27 -23.28 3.84 9.41
CA VAL A 27 -23.19 3.42 10.82
C VAL A 27 -22.80 1.96 11.01
N ASN A 28 -22.97 1.12 9.99
CA ASN A 28 -22.66 -0.32 10.10
C ASN A 28 -21.20 -0.64 9.74
N CYS A 29 -20.65 -0.02 8.69
CA CYS A 29 -19.29 -0.33 8.20
C CYS A 29 -18.29 0.84 8.27
N GLY A 30 -18.72 2.05 8.63
CA GLY A 30 -17.85 3.22 8.74
C GLY A 30 -17.37 3.83 7.41
N VAL A 31 -17.81 3.30 6.26
CA VAL A 31 -17.42 3.82 4.94
C VAL A 31 -18.18 5.11 4.62
N SER A 32 -17.49 6.10 4.05
CA SER A 32 -18.09 7.37 3.65
C SER A 32 -18.98 7.22 2.41
N ASN A 33 -20.02 8.05 2.34
CA ASN A 33 -21.04 7.99 1.32
C ASN A 33 -21.09 9.30 0.52
N ASP A 34 -20.45 9.31 -0.65
CA ASP A 34 -20.22 10.52 -1.48
C ASP A 34 -21.47 11.06 -2.21
N HIS A 35 -22.68 10.63 -1.83
CA HIS A 35 -23.94 11.05 -2.49
C HIS A 35 -24.51 12.37 -1.98
N GLY A 36 -23.85 13.02 -1.01
CA GLY A 36 -24.18 14.36 -0.54
C GLY A 36 -23.94 15.41 -1.63
N GLU A 37 -24.99 15.71 -2.40
CA GLU A 37 -25.16 16.87 -3.28
C GLU A 37 -23.88 17.39 -4.00
N THR A 38 -23.49 16.66 -5.03
CA THR A 38 -22.60 17.21 -6.07
C THR A 38 -23.37 18.25 -6.90
N LYS A 39 -23.48 19.49 -6.42
CA LYS A 39 -23.74 20.66 -7.28
C LYS A 39 -22.50 20.91 -8.15
N ARG A 40 -22.31 20.08 -9.17
CA ARG A 40 -21.27 20.29 -10.20
C ARG A 40 -21.75 21.37 -11.16
N SER A 41 -21.37 22.61 -10.85
CA SER A 41 -21.18 23.66 -11.85
C SER A 41 -20.24 23.12 -12.94
N MET A 42 -20.80 22.81 -14.09
CA MET A 42 -20.06 22.46 -15.30
C MET A 42 -19.54 23.77 -15.92
N GLN A 43 -18.42 24.27 -15.40
CA GLN A 43 -17.66 25.33 -16.04
C GLN A 43 -16.62 24.69 -16.95
N THR A 44 -16.84 24.83 -18.26
CA THR A 44 -15.84 24.59 -19.30
C THR A 44 -14.77 25.67 -19.15
N GLN A 45 -13.73 25.35 -18.37
CA GLN A 45 -12.63 26.26 -18.11
C GLN A 45 -11.46 25.89 -19.02
N THR A 46 -11.16 26.77 -19.97
CA THR A 46 -9.88 26.82 -20.68
C THR A 46 -8.81 27.19 -19.65
N ASP A 47 -8.36 26.18 -18.91
CA ASP A 47 -7.43 26.35 -17.82
C ASP A 47 -6.00 26.52 -18.34
N SER A 48 -5.36 27.58 -17.84
CA SER A 48 -3.93 27.81 -18.01
C SER A 48 -3.15 26.60 -17.46
N LEU A 49 -2.04 26.28 -18.12
CA LEU A 49 -1.13 25.17 -17.79
C LEU A 49 -0.90 24.90 -16.27
N PRO A 50 -0.75 25.90 -15.39
CA PRO A 50 -0.58 25.66 -13.95
C PRO A 50 -1.79 24.99 -13.26
N ASN A 51 -3.03 25.28 -13.69
CA ASN A 51 -4.23 24.69 -13.08
C ASN A 51 -4.36 23.21 -13.42
N ILE A 52 -4.07 22.83 -14.68
CA ILE A 52 -4.10 21.43 -15.16
C ILE A 52 -3.16 20.55 -14.33
N LEU A 53 -1.96 21.06 -14.04
CA LEU A 53 -0.94 20.34 -13.29
C LEU A 53 -1.35 20.12 -11.83
N SER A 54 -1.98 21.13 -11.22
CA SER A 54 -2.51 21.03 -9.85
C SER A 54 -3.65 20.03 -9.73
N ASP A 55 -4.56 19.99 -10.72
CA ASP A 55 -5.72 19.12 -10.69
C ASP A 55 -5.33 17.66 -11.02
N LEU A 56 -4.35 17.47 -11.91
CA LEU A 56 -3.69 16.17 -12.11
C LEU A 56 -3.03 15.67 -10.83
N LEU A 57 -2.21 16.50 -10.16
CA LEU A 57 -1.59 16.13 -8.89
C LEU A 57 -2.65 15.77 -7.84
N LYS A 58 -3.72 16.54 -7.72
CA LYS A 58 -4.81 16.28 -6.78
C LYS A 58 -5.54 14.97 -7.10
N LYS A 59 -5.77 14.67 -8.38
CA LYS A 59 -6.39 13.41 -8.84
C LYS A 59 -5.47 12.21 -8.62
N ILE A 60 -4.16 12.39 -8.80
CA ILE A 60 -3.15 11.38 -8.47
C ILE A 60 -3.20 11.09 -6.97
N LEU A 61 -3.17 12.12 -6.14
CA LEU A 61 -3.21 12.02 -4.68
C LEU A 61 -4.53 11.41 -4.16
N ARG A 62 -5.69 11.74 -4.77
CA ARG A 62 -7.02 11.25 -4.36
C ARG A 62 -7.42 9.88 -4.92
N SER A 63 -6.61 9.27 -5.79
CA SER A 63 -6.97 7.96 -6.33
C SER A 63 -7.06 6.91 -5.20
N ASN A 64 -8.28 6.50 -4.88
CA ASN A 64 -8.59 5.46 -3.89
C ASN A 64 -7.92 4.16 -4.34
N PRO A 65 -7.04 3.54 -3.53
CA PRO A 65 -6.38 2.29 -3.90
C PRO A 65 -7.44 1.22 -4.16
N GLN A 66 -7.49 0.72 -5.39
CA GLN A 66 -8.24 -0.51 -5.64
C GLN A 66 -7.60 -1.63 -4.83
N GLN A 67 -8.37 -2.24 -3.95
CA GLN A 67 -7.94 -3.34 -3.10
C GLN A 67 -7.62 -4.54 -4.00
N HIS A 68 -6.36 -4.97 -4.00
CA HIS A 68 -5.92 -6.19 -4.65
C HIS A 68 -5.24 -7.11 -3.64
N ASP A 69 -5.25 -8.41 -3.91
CA ASP A 69 -4.58 -9.40 -3.09
C ASP A 69 -3.10 -9.50 -3.49
N PRO A 70 -2.14 -9.15 -2.60
CA PRO A 70 -0.71 -9.30 -2.89
C PRO A 70 -0.28 -10.76 -3.09
N ALA A 71 -1.03 -11.74 -2.55
CA ALA A 71 -0.66 -13.16 -2.66
C ALA A 71 -0.70 -13.71 -4.10
N GLU A 72 -1.37 -13.00 -5.02
CA GLU A 72 -1.46 -13.39 -6.43
C GLU A 72 -0.17 -13.11 -7.22
N TYR A 73 0.76 -12.30 -6.68
CA TYR A 73 1.95 -11.83 -7.41
C TYR A 73 3.24 -12.32 -6.76
N SER A 74 4.06 -13.06 -7.50
CA SER A 74 5.46 -13.31 -7.14
C SER A 74 6.37 -12.41 -7.97
N THR A 75 7.41 -11.84 -7.35
CA THR A 75 8.40 -11.03 -8.07
C THR A 75 9.80 -11.44 -7.62
N SER A 76 10.70 -11.55 -8.60
CA SER A 76 12.15 -11.66 -8.39
C SER A 76 12.84 -10.30 -8.28
N VAL A 77 12.07 -9.20 -8.31
CA VAL A 77 12.59 -7.85 -8.35
C VAL A 77 12.99 -7.40 -6.93
N SER A 78 14.12 -6.72 -6.80
CA SER A 78 14.65 -6.24 -5.51
C SER A 78 13.88 -5.02 -4.97
N ASP A 79 13.90 -4.81 -3.65
CA ASP A 79 13.38 -3.58 -3.02
C ASP A 79 14.23 -2.33 -3.35
N SER A 80 15.48 -2.51 -3.84
CA SER A 80 16.41 -1.38 -4.00
C SER A 80 16.04 -0.37 -5.11
N TRP A 81 15.02 -0.63 -5.93
CA TRP A 81 14.70 0.24 -7.08
C TRP A 81 14.27 1.66 -6.69
N TYR A 82 13.66 1.86 -5.52
CA TYR A 82 13.28 3.22 -5.09
C TYR A 82 14.49 4.12 -4.83
N TYR A 83 15.67 3.57 -4.50
CA TYR A 83 16.89 4.35 -4.39
C TYR A 83 17.30 4.96 -5.73
N LEU A 84 17.08 4.24 -6.83
CA LEU A 84 17.35 4.77 -8.17
C LEU A 84 16.39 5.91 -8.56
N ILE A 85 15.16 5.89 -8.06
CA ILE A 85 14.24 7.04 -8.18
C ILE A 85 14.81 8.24 -7.43
N GLY A 86 15.27 8.05 -6.18
CA GLY A 86 15.91 9.09 -5.39
C GLY A 86 17.17 9.67 -6.04
N VAL A 87 18.06 8.81 -6.54
CA VAL A 87 19.27 9.21 -7.29
C VAL A 87 18.89 10.01 -8.53
N SER A 88 17.85 9.58 -9.28
CA SER A 88 17.40 10.30 -10.47
C SER A 88 16.87 11.70 -10.13
N VAL A 89 16.11 11.86 -9.03
CA VAL A 89 15.66 13.19 -8.57
C VAL A 89 16.86 14.09 -8.23
N VAL A 90 17.87 13.56 -7.55
CA VAL A 90 19.11 14.31 -7.23
C VAL A 90 19.86 14.71 -8.51
N LEU A 91 19.96 13.80 -9.49
CA LEU A 91 20.60 14.07 -10.78
C LEU A 91 19.88 15.19 -11.55
N TRP A 92 18.54 15.23 -11.53
CA TRP A 92 17.77 16.32 -12.12
C TRP A 92 18.06 17.66 -11.43
N ILE A 93 18.06 17.70 -10.10
CA ILE A 93 18.35 18.91 -9.33
C ILE A 93 19.77 19.40 -9.60
N ALA A 94 20.75 18.50 -9.60
CA ALA A 94 22.14 18.83 -9.93
C ALA A 94 22.29 19.32 -11.37
N GLY A 95 21.68 18.63 -12.34
CA GLY A 95 21.74 18.97 -13.75
C GLY A 95 21.14 20.34 -14.08
N PHE A 96 20.13 20.80 -13.32
CA PHE A 96 19.58 22.15 -13.46
C PHE A 96 20.31 23.21 -12.63
N GLY A 97 20.82 22.86 -11.44
CA GLY A 97 21.48 23.81 -10.54
C GLY A 97 22.92 24.15 -10.91
N ILE A 98 23.58 23.34 -11.75
CA ILE A 98 25.03 23.39 -12.02
C ILE A 98 25.32 23.92 -13.44
N GLN A 99 24.33 24.43 -14.18
CA GLN A 99 24.52 24.80 -15.59
C GLN A 99 25.51 25.97 -15.81
N ASP A 100 25.73 26.81 -14.80
CA ASP A 100 26.56 28.02 -14.92
C ASP A 100 27.99 27.90 -14.35
N VAL A 101 28.41 26.71 -13.89
CA VAL A 101 29.75 26.54 -13.29
C VAL A 101 30.82 26.11 -14.30
N GLY A 102 31.11 26.98 -15.26
CA GLY A 102 32.29 26.88 -16.13
C GLY A 102 32.43 25.53 -16.88
N PRO A 103 33.63 24.93 -16.98
CA PRO A 103 33.86 23.72 -17.78
C PRO A 103 33.14 22.46 -17.26
N LEU A 104 32.59 22.49 -16.04
CA LEU A 104 31.73 21.42 -15.53
C LEU A 104 30.34 21.42 -16.18
N GLY A 105 29.91 22.53 -16.79
CA GLY A 105 28.62 22.66 -17.45
C GLY A 105 28.41 21.65 -18.59
N THR A 106 29.47 21.30 -19.33
CA THR A 106 29.41 20.33 -20.44
C THR A 106 29.06 18.92 -19.95
N ILE A 107 29.58 18.53 -18.79
CA ILE A 107 29.26 17.23 -18.16
C ILE A 107 27.89 17.28 -17.50
N ALA A 108 27.54 18.42 -16.88
CA ALA A 108 26.25 18.62 -16.25
C ALA A 108 25.08 18.43 -17.23
N GLY A 109 25.26 18.79 -18.52
CA GLY A 109 24.26 18.57 -19.57
C GLY A 109 23.90 17.10 -19.84
N LEU A 110 24.77 16.14 -19.52
CA LEU A 110 24.50 14.71 -19.67
C LEU A 110 23.67 14.13 -18.50
N LEU A 111 23.73 14.74 -17.31
CA LEU A 111 23.03 14.24 -16.12
C LEU A 111 21.50 14.21 -16.32
N PRO A 112 20.85 15.26 -16.86
CA PRO A 112 19.42 15.22 -17.20
C PRO A 112 19.04 14.10 -18.16
N ILE A 113 19.89 13.78 -19.14
CA ILE A 113 19.62 12.72 -20.12
C ILE A 113 19.66 11.36 -19.45
N ILE A 114 20.67 11.11 -18.61
CA ILE A 114 20.77 9.88 -17.81
C ILE A 114 19.56 9.78 -16.87
N ALA A 115 19.23 10.86 -16.17
CA ALA A 115 18.09 10.90 -15.25
C ALA A 115 16.74 10.68 -15.96
N TRP A 116 16.59 11.19 -17.19
CA TRP A 116 15.40 11.03 -18.02
C TRP A 116 15.14 9.57 -18.41
N VAL A 117 16.18 8.77 -18.65
CA VAL A 117 16.04 7.32 -18.88
C VAL A 117 15.90 6.55 -17.57
N LEU A 118 16.69 6.91 -16.56
CA LEU A 118 16.76 6.19 -15.29
C LEU A 118 15.45 6.28 -14.49
N MET A 119 14.75 7.42 -14.54
CA MET A 119 13.49 7.61 -13.80
C MET A 119 12.33 6.71 -14.26
N PRO A 120 11.91 6.69 -15.54
CA PRO A 120 10.82 5.82 -15.99
C PRO A 120 11.17 4.34 -15.79
N LEU A 121 12.43 3.96 -16.00
CA LEU A 121 12.91 2.59 -15.79
C LEU A 121 12.80 2.18 -14.32
N SER A 122 13.30 3.01 -13.40
CA SER A 122 13.23 2.74 -11.96
C SER A 122 11.80 2.72 -11.45
N ILE A 123 10.93 3.66 -11.85
CA ILE A 123 9.50 3.65 -11.50
C ILE A 123 8.81 2.38 -12.02
N TYR A 124 9.16 1.89 -13.21
CA TYR A 124 8.57 0.68 -13.77
C TYR A 124 8.87 -0.57 -12.93
N TYR A 125 10.14 -0.80 -12.58
CA TYR A 125 10.53 -1.96 -11.76
C TYR A 125 10.09 -1.82 -10.31
N ASP A 126 10.22 -0.63 -9.74
CA ASP A 126 9.75 -0.33 -8.39
C ASP A 126 8.25 -0.64 -8.24
N ARG A 127 7.46 -0.26 -9.25
CA ARG A 127 6.03 -0.56 -9.30
C ARG A 127 5.72 -2.06 -9.30
N GLN A 128 6.49 -2.88 -10.01
CA GLN A 128 6.27 -4.34 -9.99
C GLN A 128 6.45 -4.89 -8.58
N TRP A 129 7.47 -4.41 -7.86
CA TRP A 129 7.69 -4.76 -6.47
C TRP A 129 6.55 -4.26 -5.56
N VAL A 130 6.15 -2.99 -5.67
CA VAL A 130 5.04 -2.40 -4.88
C VAL A 130 3.76 -3.20 -5.03
N GLN A 131 3.44 -3.61 -6.25
CA GLN A 131 2.20 -4.33 -6.53
C GLN A 131 2.16 -5.70 -5.86
N ALA A 132 3.30 -6.35 -5.69
CA ALA A 132 3.35 -7.65 -5.03
C ALA A 132 3.44 -7.56 -3.51
N THR A 133 4.00 -6.49 -2.95
CA THR A 133 4.20 -6.36 -1.49
C THR A 133 3.18 -5.48 -0.81
N THR A 134 2.41 -4.69 -1.56
CA THR A 134 1.48 -3.71 -1.00
C THR A 134 0.15 -3.70 -1.74
N GLN A 135 -0.89 -3.15 -1.09
CA GLN A 135 -2.22 -2.95 -1.70
C GLN A 135 -2.28 -1.72 -2.62
N TRP A 136 -1.17 -1.00 -2.83
CA TRP A 136 -1.18 0.17 -3.70
C TRP A 136 -0.99 -0.24 -5.16
N ARG A 137 -1.98 0.07 -6.01
CA ARG A 137 -1.93 -0.22 -7.46
C ARG A 137 -1.75 1.06 -8.29
N PRO A 138 -0.52 1.59 -8.44
CA PRO A 138 -0.27 2.75 -9.29
C PRO A 138 -0.69 2.44 -10.74
N LYS A 139 -1.44 3.35 -11.36
CA LYS A 139 -1.86 3.24 -12.77
C LYS A 139 -0.63 3.35 -13.66
N LYS A 140 -0.38 2.32 -14.50
CA LYS A 140 0.79 2.24 -15.39
C LYS A 140 0.91 3.45 -16.30
N GLU A 141 -0.19 3.81 -16.95
CA GLU A 141 -0.21 4.87 -17.96
C GLU A 141 0.15 6.21 -17.33
N LEU A 142 -0.38 6.48 -16.15
CA LEU A 142 -0.22 7.78 -15.52
C LEU A 142 1.23 8.02 -15.06
N TRP A 143 1.84 7.07 -14.36
CA TRP A 143 3.18 7.27 -13.81
C TRP A 143 4.28 7.23 -14.87
N ILE A 144 4.08 6.47 -15.95
CA ILE A 144 5.00 6.45 -17.09
C ILE A 144 4.85 7.72 -17.92
N LEU A 145 3.62 8.19 -18.20
CA LEU A 145 3.43 9.44 -18.95
C LEU A 145 3.96 10.66 -18.19
N VAL A 146 3.73 10.70 -16.88
CA VAL A 146 4.23 11.81 -16.04
C VAL A 146 5.75 11.81 -15.96
N SER A 147 6.41 10.64 -15.98
CA SER A 147 7.87 10.52 -15.88
C SER A 147 8.64 10.81 -17.18
N VAL A 148 7.92 11.01 -18.30
CA VAL A 148 8.53 11.38 -19.58
C VAL A 148 8.72 12.90 -19.71
N ILE A 149 7.98 13.70 -18.93
CA ILE A 149 8.00 15.17 -19.01
C ILE A 149 9.08 15.72 -18.05
N PRO A 150 10.23 16.23 -18.54
CA PRO A 150 11.37 16.62 -17.71
C PRO A 150 11.04 17.53 -16.52
N LEU A 151 10.22 18.56 -16.74
CA LEU A 151 9.84 19.53 -15.72
C LEU A 151 8.95 18.93 -14.62
N VAL A 152 8.21 17.87 -14.93
CA VAL A 152 7.27 17.23 -13.99
C VAL A 152 7.95 16.07 -13.24
N ASN A 153 9.09 15.58 -13.73
CA ASN A 153 9.82 14.44 -13.15
C ASN A 153 10.24 14.66 -11.69
N ILE A 154 10.74 15.85 -11.34
CA ILE A 154 11.15 16.17 -9.97
C ILE A 154 9.96 16.08 -9.01
N PRO A 155 8.86 16.85 -9.18
CA PRO A 155 7.72 16.76 -8.28
C PRO A 155 7.06 15.38 -8.32
N ALA A 156 6.99 14.72 -9.49
CA ALA A 156 6.45 13.38 -9.61
C ALA A 156 7.27 12.36 -8.81
N GLY A 157 8.60 12.37 -8.93
CA GLY A 157 9.50 11.50 -8.19
C GLY A 157 9.38 11.70 -6.67
N ILE A 158 9.29 12.96 -6.21
CA ILE A 158 9.09 13.27 -4.79
C ILE A 158 7.74 12.74 -4.29
N VAL A 159 6.65 13.01 -5.03
CA VAL A 159 5.30 12.53 -4.67
C VAL A 159 5.25 11.01 -4.68
N TYR A 160 5.91 10.36 -5.63
CA TYR A 160 6.00 8.91 -5.72
C TYR A 160 6.69 8.32 -4.48
N LEU A 161 7.88 8.83 -4.12
CA LEU A 161 8.65 8.38 -2.96
C LEU A 161 7.89 8.60 -1.66
N TYR A 162 7.26 9.77 -1.51
CA TYR A 162 6.41 10.07 -0.36
C TYR A 162 5.27 9.06 -0.24
N ARG A 163 4.54 8.81 -1.33
CA ARG A 163 3.42 7.86 -1.34
C ARG A 163 3.89 6.43 -1.07
N ARG A 164 4.99 5.97 -1.68
CA ARG A 164 5.58 4.66 -1.40
C ARG A 164 5.88 4.51 0.10
N SER A 165 6.56 5.49 0.70
CA SER A 165 6.91 5.46 2.12
C SER A 165 5.69 5.38 3.04
N SER A 166 4.59 6.06 2.70
CA SER A 166 3.34 6.01 3.48
C SER A 166 2.71 4.62 3.48
N VAL A 167 2.72 3.94 2.33
CA VAL A 167 2.16 2.60 2.18
C VAL A 167 3.00 1.55 2.90
N SER A 168 4.33 1.63 2.79
CA SER A 168 5.24 0.71 3.48
C SER A 168 5.08 0.75 5.00
N ARG A 169 4.91 1.96 5.58
CA ARG A 169 4.66 2.11 7.03
C ARG A 169 3.39 1.41 7.48
N VAL A 170 2.32 1.46 6.68
CA VAL A 170 1.05 0.80 7.01
C VAL A 170 1.19 -0.72 6.92
N SER A 171 1.88 -1.24 5.90
CA SER A 171 2.14 -2.68 5.77
C SER A 171 2.97 -3.22 6.92
N THR A 172 4.04 -2.53 7.32
CA THR A 172 4.84 -2.94 8.49
C THR A 172 4.03 -2.88 9.77
N ALA A 173 3.21 -1.85 9.98
CA ALA A 173 2.35 -1.76 11.16
C ALA A 173 1.30 -2.88 11.21
N LYS A 174 0.71 -3.27 10.07
CA LYS A 174 -0.26 -4.37 9.97
C LYS A 174 0.41 -5.73 10.12
N SER A 175 1.58 -5.93 9.51
CA SER A 175 2.38 -7.15 9.67
C SER A 175 2.79 -7.32 11.14
N ASN A 176 3.24 -6.25 11.80
CA ASN A 176 3.62 -6.31 13.21
C ASN A 176 2.40 -6.56 14.11
N ARG A 177 1.22 -6.01 13.76
CA ARG A 177 -0.04 -6.29 14.49
C ARG A 177 -0.53 -7.72 14.27
N ASN A 178 -0.41 -8.27 13.06
CA ASN A 178 -0.76 -9.66 12.78
C ASN A 178 0.26 -10.63 13.36
N TYR A 179 1.54 -10.26 13.46
CA TYR A 179 2.57 -11.03 14.16
C TYR A 179 2.42 -10.93 15.68
N SER A 180 1.87 -9.84 16.19
CA SER A 180 1.50 -9.70 17.61
C SER A 180 0.13 -10.30 17.95
N SER A 181 -0.73 -10.55 16.95
CA SER A 181 -2.02 -11.25 17.09
C SER A 181 -1.94 -12.73 16.73
N GLY A 182 -0.88 -13.12 16.03
CA GLY A 182 -0.44 -14.48 15.78
C GLY A 182 1.00 -14.61 16.27
N SER A 183 1.31 -14.06 17.45
CA SER A 183 2.48 -14.56 18.17
C SER A 183 2.14 -16.01 18.34
N THR A 184 2.93 -16.90 17.73
CA THR A 184 2.92 -18.32 18.00
C THR A 184 2.69 -18.42 19.49
N ASN A 185 1.49 -18.85 19.87
CA ASN A 185 1.10 -18.96 21.27
C ASN A 185 2.31 -19.67 21.91
N PRO A 186 2.99 -19.13 22.92
CA PRO A 186 4.29 -19.67 23.38
C PRO A 186 4.22 -21.19 23.62
N ALA A 187 3.02 -21.69 23.87
CA ALA A 187 2.64 -23.10 23.81
C ALA A 187 2.98 -23.86 22.49
N MET A 188 2.63 -23.32 21.32
CA MET A 188 2.92 -23.91 20.01
C MET A 188 4.43 -23.92 19.69
N GLU A 189 5.18 -22.90 20.10
CA GLU A 189 6.64 -22.87 19.92
C GLU A 189 7.32 -23.94 20.79
N ARG A 190 6.90 -24.08 22.06
CA ARG A 190 7.35 -25.20 22.93
C ARG A 190 6.96 -26.56 22.35
N LEU A 191 5.77 -26.69 21.76
CA LEU A 191 5.31 -27.94 21.15
C LEU A 191 6.18 -28.32 19.93
N GLN A 192 6.49 -27.36 19.05
CA GLN A 192 7.41 -27.58 17.93
C GLN A 192 8.83 -27.94 18.40
N GLN A 193 9.31 -27.30 19.47
CA GLN A 193 10.60 -27.62 20.05
C GLN A 193 10.65 -29.07 20.54
N ARG A 194 9.69 -29.50 21.38
CA ARG A 194 9.62 -30.88 21.87
C ARG A 194 9.51 -31.90 20.75
N TYR A 195 8.81 -31.56 19.67
CA TYR A 195 8.73 -32.39 18.47
C TYR A 195 10.10 -32.54 17.80
N SER A 196 10.85 -31.44 17.62
CA SER A 196 12.19 -31.46 17.04
C SER A 196 13.22 -32.20 17.89
N GLU A 197 13.03 -32.22 19.21
CA GLU A 197 13.83 -32.97 20.17
C GLU A 197 13.45 -34.46 20.22
N GLY A 198 12.35 -34.85 19.56
CA GLY A 198 11.85 -36.22 19.53
C GLY A 198 11.15 -36.68 20.81
N GLU A 199 10.77 -35.74 21.69
CA GLU A 199 10.08 -36.05 22.95
C GLU A 199 8.61 -36.44 22.76
N ILE A 200 8.01 -36.02 21.64
CA ILE A 200 6.60 -36.28 21.31
C ILE A 200 6.49 -36.88 19.92
N SER A 201 5.55 -37.80 19.75
CA SER A 201 5.30 -38.44 18.45
C SER A 201 4.49 -37.54 17.52
N ASP A 202 4.56 -37.81 16.19
CA ASP A 202 3.77 -37.09 15.16
C ASP A 202 2.27 -36.99 15.54
N LYS A 203 1.68 -38.08 16.05
CA LYS A 203 0.26 -38.11 16.42
C LYS A 203 -0.07 -37.25 17.63
N GLU A 204 0.82 -37.23 18.63
CA GLU A 204 0.65 -36.37 19.81
C GLU A 204 0.85 -34.90 19.46
N PHE A 205 1.77 -34.60 18.54
CA PHE A 205 1.97 -33.26 18.02
C PHE A 205 0.72 -32.76 17.31
N GLU A 206 0.15 -33.52 16.37
CA GLU A 206 -1.09 -33.14 15.66
C GLU A 206 -2.25 -32.89 16.64
N GLN A 207 -2.46 -33.80 17.59
CA GLN A 207 -3.55 -33.68 18.56
C GLN A 207 -3.39 -32.47 19.50
N LYS A 208 -2.16 -32.16 19.92
CA LYS A 208 -1.88 -31.00 20.78
C LYS A 208 -1.94 -29.69 19.98
N ALA A 209 -1.49 -29.69 18.73
CA ALA A 209 -1.54 -28.55 17.84
C ALA A 209 -2.99 -28.13 17.53
N GLU A 210 -3.86 -29.08 17.18
CA GLU A 210 -5.29 -28.81 16.94
C GLU A 210 -5.97 -28.20 18.19
N ARG A 211 -5.62 -28.70 19.38
CA ARG A 211 -6.20 -28.21 20.64
C ARG A 211 -5.78 -26.78 20.96
N ILE A 212 -4.50 -26.42 20.72
CA ILE A 212 -3.98 -25.06 20.92
C ILE A 212 -4.58 -24.07 19.91
N ILE A 213 -4.79 -24.51 18.65
CA ILE A 213 -5.41 -23.67 17.61
C ILE A 213 -6.89 -23.42 17.90
N GLY A 214 -7.58 -24.36 18.57
CA GLY A 214 -8.99 -24.21 18.95
C GLY A 214 -9.27 -23.35 20.19
N THR A 215 -8.25 -22.95 20.96
CA THR A 215 -8.41 -22.14 22.17
C THR A 215 -7.94 -20.71 21.94
N ASP A 216 -8.86 -19.74 22.05
CA ASP A 216 -8.56 -18.31 21.91
C ASP A 216 -7.76 -17.72 23.10
N ASP A 217 -7.67 -18.44 24.24
CA ASP A 217 -7.01 -17.95 25.47
C ASP A 217 -5.64 -18.62 25.71
N GLU A 218 -4.59 -17.79 25.80
CA GLU A 218 -3.19 -18.18 26.00
C GLU A 218 -2.96 -18.94 27.31
N LYS A 219 -3.57 -18.48 28.41
CA LYS A 219 -3.41 -19.11 29.73
C LYS A 219 -4.01 -20.52 29.76
N THR A 220 -5.12 -20.70 29.07
CA THR A 220 -5.78 -21.99 28.92
C THR A 220 -4.92 -22.95 28.09
N ALA A 221 -4.27 -22.48 27.03
CA ALA A 221 -3.34 -23.28 26.22
C ALA A 221 -2.11 -23.74 27.01
N GLU A 222 -1.52 -22.88 27.85
CA GLU A 222 -0.37 -23.27 28.70
C GLU A 222 -0.76 -24.30 29.77
N ALA A 223 -1.95 -24.19 30.36
CA ALA A 223 -2.43 -25.15 31.36
C ALA A 223 -2.54 -26.58 30.78
N TYR A 224 -2.94 -26.72 29.51
CA TYR A 224 -3.04 -28.01 28.85
C TYR A 224 -1.69 -28.67 28.56
N LEU A 225 -0.62 -27.88 28.36
CA LEU A 225 0.72 -28.44 28.18
C LEU A 225 1.25 -29.07 29.47
N ASN A 226 0.99 -28.44 30.61
CA ASN A 226 1.48 -28.91 31.91
C ASN A 226 0.66 -30.07 32.49
N GLN A 227 -0.56 -30.29 32.00
CA GLN A 227 -1.44 -31.34 32.53
C GLN A 227 -1.10 -32.75 32.01
N SER A 228 -0.25 -32.88 30.98
CA SER A 228 0.15 -34.20 30.44
C SER A 228 1.41 -34.81 31.07
N ASP A 229 2.08 -34.08 31.96
CA ASP A 229 3.33 -34.51 32.58
C ASP A 229 3.13 -35.19 33.96
N ASN A 230 1.87 -35.35 34.40
CA ASN A 230 1.43 -36.10 35.58
C ASN A 230 0.65 -37.35 35.16
#